data_AF-A0A951L0P3-F1
#
_entry.id   AF-A0A951L0P3-F1
#
_cell.length_a   1.000
_cell.length_b   1.000
_cell.length_c   1.000
_cell.angle_alpha   90.00
_cell.angle_beta   90.00
_cell.angle_gamma   90.00
#
_symmetry.space_group_name_H-M   'P 1'
#
loop_
_entity.id
_entity.type
_entity.pdbx_description
1 polymer ?
#
loop_
_entity_poly.entity_id
_entity_poly.type
_entity_poly.pdbx_seq_one_letter_code
_entity_poly.pdbx_strand_id
1 'polypeptide(L)'
;MRLFGEHGYRGTTITKIEAAAGLTPGAGGIYHHFKSKDAVLAAGIERHLARLAALRDIRRILTPLGDLHAELTLTARYILAELDHEAELLGFLAAEARNRPHLLADAIEQLVKTTFTGFAVFIADRSDPPLDANKAQAIAAVGLGSLFSSRLLTQVLGVQTPVDDDRLIATWVEMMANTMQAGTTA
;
A
#
# COMPACT_ATOMS: atom_id res chain seq x y z
N MET A 1 -0.97 13.24 8.82
CA MET A 1 -0.39 12.60 7.62
C MET A 1 -0.40 13.54 6.42
N ARG A 2 -1.53 14.14 6.02
CA ARG A 2 -1.58 15.13 4.92
C ARG A 2 -0.42 16.15 4.90
N LEU A 3 -0.22 16.91 5.99
CA LEU A 3 0.89 17.88 6.05
C LEU A 3 2.29 17.26 5.83
N PHE A 4 2.52 16.05 6.33
CA PHE A 4 3.77 15.32 6.10
C PHE A 4 3.91 14.87 4.63
N GLY A 5 2.82 14.43 4.00
CA GLY A 5 2.77 14.13 2.56
C GLY A 5 3.09 15.34 1.70
N GLU A 6 2.44 16.47 1.96
CA GLU A 6 2.57 17.71 1.19
C GLU A 6 3.94 18.40 1.38
N HIS A 7 4.50 18.40 2.60
CA HIS A 7 5.66 19.24 2.95
C HIS A 7 6.92 18.45 3.38
N GLY A 8 6.84 17.13 3.42
CA GLY A 8 7.86 16.29 4.04
C GLY A 8 7.98 16.49 5.55
N TYR A 9 8.88 15.72 6.19
CA TYR A 9 9.06 15.82 7.64
C TYR A 9 9.65 17.18 8.06
N ARG A 10 10.69 17.64 7.35
CA ARG A 10 11.39 18.89 7.67
C ARG A 10 10.50 20.11 7.47
N GLY A 11 9.70 20.15 6.40
CA GLY A 11 8.79 21.27 6.09
C GLY A 11 7.54 21.34 6.97
N THR A 12 7.27 20.28 7.74
CA THR A 12 6.16 20.21 8.69
C THR A 12 6.62 20.62 10.09
N THR A 13 6.11 21.74 10.61
CA THR A 13 6.36 22.21 11.97
C THR A 13 5.22 21.83 12.91
N ILE A 14 5.48 21.75 14.22
CA ILE A 14 4.44 21.52 15.23
C ILE A 14 3.35 22.60 15.16
N THR A 15 3.73 23.85 14.94
CA THR A 15 2.79 24.97 14.78
C THR A 15 1.85 24.80 13.59
N LYS A 16 2.33 24.27 12.45
CA LYS A 16 1.48 23.93 11.30
C LYS A 16 0.51 22.80 11.64
N ILE A 17 0.97 21.79 12.38
CA ILE A 17 0.14 20.67 12.80
C ILE A 17 -0.94 21.15 13.78
N GLU A 18 -0.59 21.98 14.76
CA GLU A 18 -1.53 22.60 15.71
C GLU A 18 -2.61 23.38 14.97
N ALA A 19 -2.21 24.28 14.07
CA ALA A 19 -3.14 25.06 13.26
C ALA A 19 -4.11 24.15 12.48
N ALA A 20 -3.60 23.12 11.81
CA ALA A 20 -4.42 22.19 11.04
C ALA A 20 -5.30 21.29 11.90
N ALA A 21 -4.94 21.07 13.17
CA ALA A 21 -5.71 20.31 14.14
C ALA A 21 -6.73 21.16 14.91
N GLY A 22 -6.86 22.47 14.59
CA GLY A 22 -7.76 23.38 15.30
C GLY A 22 -7.26 23.80 16.69
N LEU A 23 -5.96 23.60 16.97
CA LEU A 23 -5.31 24.06 18.18
C LEU A 23 -4.68 25.44 17.97
N THR A 24 -4.49 26.18 19.07
CA THR A 24 -3.76 27.46 19.03
C THR A 24 -2.29 27.21 18.64
N PRO A 25 -1.82 27.75 17.50
CA PRO A 25 -0.45 27.51 17.05
C PRO A 25 0.58 28.05 18.04
N GLY A 26 1.55 27.23 18.41
CA GLY A 26 2.63 27.59 19.33
C GLY A 26 2.25 27.52 20.80
N ALA A 27 1.00 27.19 21.14
CA ALA A 27 0.57 27.04 22.54
C ALA A 27 1.07 25.74 23.19
N GLY A 28 1.63 24.82 22.40
CA GLY A 28 2.15 23.54 22.89
C GLY A 28 1.08 22.50 23.18
N GLY A 29 -0.14 22.69 22.67
CA GLY A 29 -1.27 21.80 22.88
C GLY A 29 -1.00 20.37 22.40
N ILE A 30 -0.20 20.21 21.33
CA ILE A 30 0.22 18.90 20.84
C ILE A 30 1.09 18.15 21.86
N TYR A 31 1.91 18.86 22.63
CA TYR A 31 2.86 18.23 23.55
C TYR A 31 2.21 17.55 24.75
N HIS A 32 0.92 17.83 25.02
CA HIS A 32 0.13 17.08 25.99
C HIS A 32 -0.11 15.63 25.57
N HIS A 33 -0.17 15.36 24.26
CA HIS A 33 -0.44 14.04 23.71
C HIS A 33 0.82 13.37 23.15
N PHE A 34 1.73 14.15 22.58
CA PHE A 34 2.90 13.63 21.88
C PHE A 34 4.17 14.33 22.34
N LYS A 35 5.14 13.56 22.83
CA LYS A 35 6.40 14.11 23.36
C LYS A 35 7.30 14.77 22.31
N SER A 36 7.07 14.49 21.02
CA SER A 36 7.88 15.01 19.91
C SER A 36 7.13 14.96 18.59
N LYS A 37 7.65 15.65 17.57
CA LYS A 37 7.15 15.54 16.19
C LYS A 37 7.29 14.11 15.64
N ASP A 38 8.30 13.37 16.08
CA ASP A 38 8.47 11.95 15.74
C ASP A 38 7.34 11.10 16.31
N ALA A 39 6.94 11.36 17.56
CA ALA A 39 5.81 10.67 18.17
C ALA A 39 4.49 10.96 17.44
N VAL A 40 4.29 12.20 16.97
CA VAL A 40 3.14 12.55 16.12
C VAL A 40 3.17 11.79 14.80
N LEU A 41 4.34 11.72 14.16
CA LEU A 41 4.49 11.01 12.89
C LEU A 41 4.23 9.50 13.07
N ALA A 42 4.87 8.87 14.05
CA ALA A 42 4.74 7.44 14.33
C ALA A 42 3.27 7.06 14.57
N ALA A 43 2.57 7.80 15.45
CA ALA A 43 1.15 7.57 15.72
C ALA A 43 0.27 7.82 14.48
N GLY A 44 0.62 8.83 13.68
CA GLY A 44 -0.07 9.10 12.42
C GLY A 44 0.05 7.97 11.40
N ILE A 45 1.22 7.35 11.29
CA ILE A 45 1.48 6.20 10.42
C ILE A 45 0.75 4.97 10.96
N GLU A 46 0.91 4.64 12.23
CA GLU A 46 0.27 3.47 12.85
C GLU A 46 -1.25 3.50 12.64
N ARG A 47 -1.89 4.65 12.91
CA ARG A 47 -3.32 4.83 12.66
C ARG A 47 -3.70 4.65 11.18
N HIS A 48 -2.85 5.13 10.28
CA HIS A 48 -3.10 5.02 8.84
C HIS A 48 -2.97 3.57 8.37
N LEU A 49 -1.96 2.83 8.84
CA LEU A 49 -1.80 1.40 8.55
C LEU A 49 -2.95 0.56 9.10
N ALA A 50 -3.43 0.87 10.31
CA ALA A 50 -4.60 0.21 10.88
C ALA A 50 -5.86 0.42 10.01
N ARG A 51 -6.04 1.63 9.44
CA ARG A 51 -7.13 1.91 8.49
C ARG A 51 -7.03 1.04 7.23
N LEU A 52 -5.83 0.98 6.63
CA LEU A 52 -5.59 0.17 5.44
C LEU A 52 -5.83 -1.32 5.71
N ALA A 53 -5.42 -1.82 6.88
CA ALA A 53 -5.70 -3.21 7.29
C ALA A 53 -7.21 -3.48 7.39
N ALA A 54 -7.98 -2.59 8.03
CA ALA A 54 -9.43 -2.76 8.18
C ALA A 54 -10.18 -2.80 6.84
N LEU A 55 -9.80 -1.96 5.86
CA LEU A 55 -10.41 -1.97 4.52
C LEU A 55 -10.23 -3.32 3.81
N ARG A 56 -9.13 -4.01 4.06
CA ARG A 56 -8.84 -5.32 3.46
C ARG A 56 -9.66 -6.44 4.08
N ASP A 57 -9.89 -6.37 5.39
CA ASP A 57 -10.75 -7.33 6.06
C ASP A 57 -12.19 -7.26 5.53
N ILE A 58 -12.71 -6.06 5.24
CA ILE A 58 -14.03 -5.89 4.60
C ILE A 58 -14.06 -6.63 3.26
N ARG A 59 -13.02 -6.48 2.44
CA ARG A 59 -12.94 -7.12 1.13
C ARG A 59 -12.89 -8.65 1.23
N ARG A 60 -12.26 -9.21 2.26
CA ARG A 60 -12.19 -10.66 2.50
C ARG A 60 -13.55 -11.26 2.85
N ILE A 61 -14.51 -10.45 3.31
CA ILE A 61 -15.87 -10.87 3.63
C ILE A 61 -16.74 -10.97 2.36
N LEU A 62 -16.34 -10.36 1.25
CA LEU A 62 -17.06 -10.46 -0.01
C LEU A 62 -16.94 -11.87 -0.58
N THR A 63 -18.09 -12.46 -0.93
CA THR A 63 -18.18 -13.79 -1.53
C THR A 63 -17.42 -13.83 -2.87
N PRO A 64 -16.70 -14.93 -3.18
CA PRO A 64 -16.14 -15.12 -4.51
C PRO A 64 -17.20 -14.91 -5.60
N LEU A 65 -16.83 -14.22 -6.68
CA LEU A 65 -17.70 -14.00 -7.83
C LEU A 65 -17.76 -15.25 -8.72
N GLY A 66 -16.83 -16.19 -8.55
CA GLY A 66 -16.76 -17.43 -9.35
C GLY A 66 -16.13 -17.22 -10.73
N ASP A 67 -15.66 -16.02 -11.03
CA ASP A 67 -14.89 -15.68 -12.23
C ASP A 67 -13.55 -15.07 -11.81
N LEU A 68 -12.48 -15.86 -11.96
CA LEU A 68 -11.13 -15.47 -11.59
C LEU A 68 -10.65 -14.21 -12.34
N HIS A 69 -10.99 -14.06 -13.62
CA HIS A 69 -10.56 -12.90 -14.40
C HIS A 69 -11.25 -11.63 -13.92
N ALA A 70 -12.55 -11.71 -13.63
CA ALA A 70 -13.29 -10.59 -13.06
C ALA A 70 -12.76 -10.21 -11.66
N GLU A 71 -12.51 -11.20 -10.80
CA GLU A 71 -11.94 -10.97 -9.47
C GLU A 71 -10.55 -10.32 -9.54
N LEU A 72 -9.67 -10.81 -10.41
CA LEU A 72 -8.34 -10.23 -10.64
C LEU A 72 -8.44 -8.81 -11.20
N THR A 73 -9.36 -8.55 -12.13
CA THR A 73 -9.58 -7.21 -12.70
C THR A 73 -9.99 -6.21 -11.62
N LEU A 74 -10.99 -6.58 -10.79
CA LEU A 74 -11.43 -5.76 -9.67
C LEU A 74 -10.31 -5.55 -8.65
N THR A 75 -9.49 -6.60 -8.41
CA THR A 75 -8.32 -6.51 -7.54
C THR A 75 -7.33 -5.47 -8.02
N ALA A 76 -6.93 -5.55 -9.29
CA ALA A 76 -5.95 -4.66 -9.88
C ALA A 76 -6.44 -3.21 -9.87
N ARG A 77 -7.70 -2.98 -10.30
CA ARG A 77 -8.32 -1.64 -10.27
C ARG A 77 -8.36 -1.06 -8.87
N TYR A 78 -8.80 -1.85 -7.87
CA TYR A 78 -8.82 -1.42 -6.48
C TYR A 78 -7.42 -1.04 -5.99
N ILE A 79 -6.42 -1.88 -6.25
CA ILE A 79 -5.04 -1.63 -5.82
C ILE A 79 -4.50 -0.35 -6.46
N LEU A 80 -4.63 -0.19 -7.78
CA LEU A 80 -4.14 1.00 -8.46
C LEU A 80 -4.84 2.28 -7.97
N ALA A 81 -6.16 2.24 -7.78
CA ALA A 81 -6.91 3.37 -7.24
C ALA A 81 -6.49 3.73 -5.81
N GLU A 82 -6.23 2.74 -4.96
CA GLU A 82 -5.74 2.97 -3.60
C GLU A 82 -4.33 3.57 -3.60
N LEU A 83 -3.45 3.11 -4.50
CA LEU A 83 -2.12 3.68 -4.66
C LEU A 83 -2.18 5.13 -5.16
N ASP A 84 -3.10 5.42 -6.08
CA ASP A 84 -3.32 6.78 -6.57
C ASP A 84 -3.90 7.69 -5.48
N HIS A 85 -4.78 7.15 -4.63
CA HIS A 85 -5.35 7.89 -3.51
C HIS A 85 -4.29 8.24 -2.44
N GLU A 86 -3.33 7.34 -2.21
CA GLU A 86 -2.29 7.48 -1.18
C GLU A 86 -0.95 7.98 -1.74
N ALA A 87 -0.94 8.55 -2.95
CA ALA A 87 0.22 9.05 -3.69
C ALA A 87 1.20 9.87 -2.83
N GLU A 88 0.68 10.91 -2.17
CA GLU A 88 1.47 11.83 -1.35
C GLU A 88 2.10 11.13 -0.15
N LEU A 89 1.36 10.21 0.47
CA LEU A 89 1.86 9.42 1.59
C LEU A 89 2.95 8.44 1.13
N LEU A 90 2.76 7.76 0.01
CA LEU A 90 3.75 6.85 -0.57
C LEU A 90 5.03 7.59 -0.94
N GLY A 91 4.92 8.77 -1.57
CA GLY A 91 6.04 9.65 -1.86
C GLY A 91 6.80 10.07 -0.61
N PHE A 92 6.07 10.47 0.44
CA PHE A 92 6.65 10.79 1.75
C PHE A 92 7.37 9.58 2.37
N LEU A 93 6.74 8.41 2.42
CA LEU A 93 7.33 7.20 2.98
C LEU A 93 8.61 6.80 2.21
N ALA A 94 8.57 6.84 0.88
CA ALA A 94 9.74 6.55 0.03
C ALA A 94 10.89 7.54 0.26
N ALA A 95 10.57 8.84 0.38
CA ALA A 95 11.57 9.88 0.62
C ALA A 95 12.20 9.77 2.03
N GLU A 96 11.38 9.48 3.04
CA GLU A 96 11.82 9.47 4.44
C GLU A 96 12.39 8.12 4.89
N ALA A 97 12.06 7.00 4.23
CA ALA A 97 12.59 5.68 4.59
C ALA A 97 14.12 5.64 4.61
N ARG A 98 14.79 6.40 3.73
CA ARG A 98 16.26 6.53 3.72
C ARG A 98 16.79 7.46 4.81
N ASN A 99 16.03 8.47 5.20
CA ASN A 99 16.47 9.52 6.12
C ASN A 99 16.17 9.20 7.59
N ARG A 100 15.07 8.46 7.85
CA ARG A 100 14.56 8.12 9.19
C ARG A 100 14.07 6.67 9.25
N PRO A 101 14.92 5.68 8.93
CA PRO A 101 14.50 4.28 8.89
C PRO A 101 13.90 3.82 10.21
N HIS A 102 14.46 4.22 11.36
CA HIS A 102 13.97 3.81 12.68
C HIS A 102 12.54 4.26 13.02
N LEU A 103 11.99 5.29 12.36
CA LEU A 103 10.60 5.73 12.58
C LEU A 103 9.60 5.01 11.67
N LEU A 104 10.08 4.47 10.55
CA LEU A 104 9.23 3.98 9.47
C LEU A 104 9.39 2.49 9.19
N ALA A 105 10.52 1.87 9.56
CA ALA A 105 10.89 0.51 9.17
C ALA A 105 9.84 -0.51 9.61
N ASP A 106 9.52 -0.56 10.91
CA ASP A 106 8.57 -1.52 11.46
C ASP A 106 7.18 -1.36 10.82
N ALA A 107 6.75 -0.12 10.63
CA ALA A 107 5.47 0.22 10.05
C ALA A 107 5.39 -0.22 8.57
N ILE A 108 6.41 0.11 7.77
CA ILE A 108 6.52 -0.29 6.37
C ILE A 108 6.62 -1.82 6.26
N GLU A 109 7.43 -2.46 7.09
CA GLU A 109 7.59 -3.92 7.12
C GLU A 109 6.26 -4.61 7.41
N GLN A 110 5.53 -4.17 8.43
CA GLN A 110 4.22 -4.71 8.76
C GLN A 110 3.19 -4.50 7.65
N LEU A 111 3.18 -3.32 7.01
CA LEU A 111 2.31 -3.04 5.88
C LEU A 111 2.60 -4.00 4.72
N VAL A 112 3.87 -4.13 4.32
CA VAL A 112 4.29 -5.00 3.22
C VAL A 112 3.95 -6.45 3.55
N LYS A 113 4.33 -6.94 4.73
CA LYS A 113 4.07 -8.32 5.17
C LYS A 113 2.59 -8.66 5.13
N THR A 114 1.74 -7.80 5.71
CA THR A 114 0.28 -8.02 5.75
C THR A 114 -0.31 -8.00 4.34
N THR A 115 0.19 -7.11 3.49
CA THR A 115 -0.25 -6.99 2.08
C THR A 115 0.03 -8.23 1.27
N PHE A 116 1.29 -8.67 1.29
CA PHE A 116 1.74 -9.76 0.46
C PHE A 116 1.17 -11.08 0.96
N THR A 117 1.11 -11.28 2.28
CA THR A 117 0.48 -12.46 2.89
C THR A 117 -1.00 -12.54 2.51
N GLY A 118 -1.76 -11.45 2.66
CA GLY A 118 -3.19 -11.43 2.35
C GLY A 118 -3.47 -11.76 0.89
N PHE A 119 -2.64 -11.28 -0.04
CA PHE A 119 -2.80 -11.59 -1.45
C PHE A 119 -2.33 -13.00 -1.82
N ALA A 120 -1.30 -13.53 -1.16
CA ALA A 120 -0.91 -14.94 -1.30
C ALA A 120 -2.03 -15.90 -0.86
N VAL A 121 -2.75 -15.57 0.22
CA VAL A 121 -3.93 -16.32 0.66
C VAL A 121 -5.04 -16.25 -0.39
N PHE A 122 -5.34 -15.05 -0.92
CA PHE A 122 -6.30 -14.91 -2.02
C PHE A 122 -5.91 -15.79 -3.23
N ILE A 123 -4.65 -15.78 -3.64
CA ILE A 123 -4.15 -16.62 -4.74
C ILE A 123 -4.36 -18.11 -4.43
N ALA A 124 -3.93 -18.56 -3.25
CA ALA A 124 -4.04 -19.96 -2.86
C ALA A 124 -5.49 -20.45 -2.83
N ASP A 125 -6.42 -19.63 -2.32
CA ASP A 125 -7.84 -19.97 -2.22
C ASP A 125 -8.56 -20.05 -3.59
N ARG A 126 -8.03 -19.38 -4.64
CA ARG A 126 -8.66 -19.30 -5.97
C ARG A 126 -7.92 -20.12 -7.04
N SER A 127 -6.83 -20.78 -6.68
CA SER A 127 -6.05 -21.60 -7.60
C SER A 127 -6.61 -23.02 -7.70
N ASP A 128 -6.70 -23.50 -8.94
CA ASP A 128 -7.03 -24.89 -9.27
C ASP A 128 -6.05 -25.37 -10.36
N PRO A 129 -5.19 -26.38 -10.10
CA PRO A 129 -5.04 -27.10 -8.83
C PRO A 129 -4.47 -26.22 -7.69
N PRO A 130 -4.62 -26.64 -6.42
CA PRO A 130 -4.09 -25.89 -5.27
C PRO A 130 -2.58 -25.64 -5.37
N LEU A 131 -2.15 -24.40 -5.10
CA LEU A 131 -0.74 -24.02 -5.05
C LEU A 131 -0.15 -24.27 -3.66
N ASP A 132 1.13 -24.61 -3.60
CA ASP A 132 1.87 -24.56 -2.33
C ASP A 132 2.08 -23.11 -1.86
N ALA A 133 2.32 -22.95 -0.56
CA ALA A 133 2.45 -21.64 0.08
C ALA A 133 3.61 -20.80 -0.48
N ASN A 134 4.74 -21.41 -0.84
CA ASN A 134 5.90 -20.69 -1.36
C ASN A 134 5.61 -20.17 -2.77
N LYS A 135 4.98 -20.98 -3.61
CA LYS A 135 4.56 -20.58 -4.95
C LYS A 135 3.51 -19.47 -4.90
N ALA A 136 2.51 -19.59 -4.02
CA ALA A 136 1.51 -18.53 -3.83
C ALA A 136 2.15 -17.21 -3.36
N GLN A 137 3.12 -17.26 -2.44
CA GLN A 137 3.89 -16.08 -2.01
C GLN A 137 4.73 -15.47 -3.13
N ALA A 138 5.39 -16.29 -3.95
CA ALA A 138 6.17 -15.82 -5.08
C ALA A 138 5.29 -15.11 -6.13
N ILE A 139 4.14 -15.72 -6.47
CA ILE A 139 3.16 -15.10 -7.37
C ILE A 139 2.62 -13.80 -6.77
N ALA A 140 2.31 -13.78 -5.47
CA ALA A 140 1.86 -12.56 -4.80
C ALA A 140 2.91 -11.45 -4.87
N ALA A 141 4.17 -11.78 -4.69
CA ALA A 141 5.27 -10.82 -4.73
C ALA A 141 5.46 -10.19 -6.11
N VAL A 142 5.41 -11.00 -7.17
CA VAL A 142 5.49 -10.51 -8.56
C VAL A 142 4.23 -9.75 -8.96
N GLY A 143 3.06 -10.31 -8.64
CA GLY A 143 1.75 -9.73 -8.96
C GLY A 143 1.56 -8.36 -8.32
N LEU A 144 1.68 -8.24 -7.00
CA LEU A 144 1.59 -6.94 -6.33
C LEU A 144 2.76 -6.03 -6.72
N GLY A 145 3.98 -6.56 -6.73
CA GLY A 145 5.19 -5.79 -7.01
C GLY A 145 5.13 -5.07 -8.36
N SER A 146 4.55 -5.68 -9.39
CA SER A 146 4.37 -5.05 -10.71
C SER A 146 3.36 -3.90 -10.72
N LEU A 147 2.26 -3.99 -9.95
CA LEU A 147 1.32 -2.88 -9.80
C LEU A 147 1.96 -1.73 -9.00
N PHE A 148 2.64 -2.06 -7.89
CA PHE A 148 3.38 -1.08 -7.10
C PHE A 148 4.48 -0.39 -7.91
N SER A 149 5.22 -1.13 -8.72
CA SER A 149 6.32 -0.56 -9.51
C SER A 149 5.81 0.44 -10.56
N SER A 150 4.65 0.18 -11.19
CA SER A 150 4.03 1.12 -12.13
C SER A 150 3.74 2.49 -11.48
N ARG A 151 3.26 2.47 -10.22
CA ARG A 151 2.97 3.69 -9.45
C ARG A 151 4.21 4.32 -8.84
N LEU A 152 5.18 3.53 -8.43
CA LEU A 152 6.48 4.04 -7.99
C LEU A 152 7.17 4.84 -9.10
N LEU A 153 7.18 4.31 -10.32
CA LEU A 153 7.76 4.99 -11.50
C LEU A 153 7.07 6.32 -11.78
N THR A 154 5.73 6.32 -11.82
CA THR A 154 4.95 7.51 -12.17
C THR A 154 4.92 8.55 -11.06
N GLN A 155 4.63 8.15 -9.83
CA GLN A 155 4.33 9.09 -8.75
C GLN A 155 5.54 9.49 -7.92
N VAL A 156 6.53 8.60 -7.78
CA VAL A 156 7.75 8.92 -7.01
C VAL A 156 8.87 9.38 -7.92
N LEU A 157 9.04 8.76 -9.09
CA LEU A 157 10.11 9.14 -10.02
C LEU A 157 9.66 10.14 -11.11
N GLY A 158 8.36 10.41 -11.24
CA GLY A 158 7.83 11.31 -12.28
C GLY A 158 7.98 10.77 -13.70
N VAL A 159 8.24 9.47 -13.86
CA VAL A 159 8.46 8.83 -15.15
C VAL A 159 7.13 8.34 -15.72
N GLN A 160 6.76 8.86 -16.88
CA GLN A 160 5.58 8.36 -17.60
C GLN A 160 5.81 6.92 -18.03
N THR A 161 4.88 6.03 -17.69
CA THR A 161 4.91 4.65 -18.17
C THR A 161 4.38 4.61 -19.60
N PRO A 162 4.99 3.81 -20.49
CA PRO A 162 4.56 3.71 -21.89
C PRO A 162 3.25 2.93 -22.07
N VAL A 163 2.68 2.39 -20.99
CA VAL A 163 1.47 1.56 -20.98
C VAL A 163 0.43 2.24 -20.10
N ASP A 164 -0.80 2.36 -20.63
CA ASP A 164 -1.95 2.84 -19.86
C ASP A 164 -2.47 1.79 -18.87
N ASP A 165 -3.31 2.23 -17.93
CA ASP A 165 -3.82 1.35 -16.87
C ASP A 165 -4.68 0.21 -17.39
N ASP A 166 -5.51 0.42 -18.41
CA ASP A 166 -6.40 -0.62 -18.92
C ASP A 166 -5.61 -1.75 -19.57
N ARG A 167 -4.57 -1.41 -20.34
CA ARG A 167 -3.66 -2.40 -20.94
C ARG A 167 -2.78 -3.06 -19.89
N LEU A 168 -2.29 -2.31 -18.89
CA LEU A 168 -1.55 -2.87 -17.76
C LEU A 168 -2.39 -3.90 -17.01
N ILE A 169 -3.64 -3.55 -16.67
CA ILE A 169 -4.57 -4.43 -15.96
C ILE A 169 -4.87 -5.68 -16.79
N ALA A 170 -5.21 -5.53 -18.07
CA ALA A 170 -5.53 -6.67 -18.93
C ALA A 170 -4.36 -7.67 -19.00
N THR A 171 -3.14 -7.19 -19.25
CA THR A 171 -1.94 -8.03 -19.27
C THR A 171 -1.64 -8.65 -17.90
N TRP A 172 -1.79 -7.88 -16.82
CA TRP A 172 -1.58 -8.38 -15.47
C TRP A 172 -2.56 -9.51 -15.12
N VAL A 173 -3.85 -9.36 -15.48
CA VAL A 173 -4.88 -10.38 -15.24
C VAL A 173 -4.55 -11.66 -16.00
N GLU A 174 -4.16 -11.59 -17.27
CA GLU A 174 -3.76 -12.75 -18.07
C GLU A 174 -2.55 -13.47 -17.45
N MET A 175 -1.50 -12.73 -17.07
CA MET A 175 -0.31 -13.30 -16.45
C MET A 175 -0.64 -14.00 -15.12
N MET A 176 -1.45 -13.35 -14.28
CA MET A 176 -1.85 -13.90 -12.98
C MET A 176 -2.71 -15.15 -13.14
N ALA A 177 -3.77 -15.09 -13.98
CA ALA A 177 -4.66 -16.22 -14.21
C ALA A 177 -3.90 -17.44 -14.76
N ASN A 178 -3.05 -17.24 -15.77
CA ASN A 178 -2.24 -18.31 -16.34
C ASN A 178 -1.31 -18.94 -15.30
N THR A 179 -0.64 -18.12 -14.48
CA THR A 179 0.29 -18.62 -13.45
C THR A 179 -0.44 -19.37 -12.33
N MET A 180 -1.65 -18.92 -11.99
CA MET A 180 -2.51 -19.54 -10.98
C MET A 180 -3.11 -20.87 -11.44
N GLN A 181 -3.31 -21.06 -12.75
CA GLN A 181 -3.87 -22.28 -13.35
C GLN A 181 -2.80 -23.27 -13.84
N ALA A 182 -1.58 -22.82 -14.15
CA ALA A 182 -0.46 -23.66 -14.59
C ALA A 182 0.19 -24.49 -13.46
N GLY A 183 -0.59 -24.89 -12.45
CA GLY A 183 -0.13 -25.51 -11.21
C GLY A 183 0.39 -26.94 -11.35
N THR A 184 1.40 -27.26 -12.19
CA THR A 184 2.10 -28.57 -12.08
C THR A 184 3.48 -28.70 -12.73
N THR A 185 4.27 -27.65 -12.95
CA THR A 185 5.65 -27.84 -13.45
C THR A 185 6.67 -26.97 -12.74
N ALA A 186 7.23 -27.52 -11.67
CA ALA A 186 8.63 -27.33 -11.24
C ALA A 186 9.03 -28.57 -10.42
#